data_AF-A0A193GH28-F1
#
_entry.id   AF-A0A193GH28-F1
#
_cell.length_a   1.000
_cell.length_b   1.000
_cell.length_c   1.000
_cell.angle_alpha   90.00
_cell.angle_beta   90.00
_cell.angle_gamma   90.00
#
_symmetry.space_group_name_H-M   'P 1'
#
loop_
_entity.id
_entity.type
_entity.pdbx_description
1 polymer ?
#
loop_
_entity_poly.entity_id
_entity_poly.type
_entity_poly.pdbx_seq_one_letter_code
_entity_poly.pdbx_strand_id
1 'polypeptide(L)'
;MTDNQDQKEKERRKPRGFAAMGAEFQREIAAQGGRAAHRLGKAHRFTPQEARAAATKRHAARNAERAKAEGAAPVASEQAEDR
;
A
#
# COMPACT_ATOMS: atom_id res chain seq x y z
N MET A 1 3.30 -45.06 -2.84
CA MET A 1 2.13 -44.56 -2.09
C MET A 1 2.40 -43.16 -1.59
N THR A 2 2.19 -42.13 -2.40
CA THR A 2 2.02 -40.73 -1.93
C THR A 2 1.51 -39.86 -3.09
N ASP A 3 0.22 -39.96 -3.37
CA ASP A 3 -0.53 -39.07 -4.28
C ASP A 3 -1.72 -38.46 -3.52
N ASN A 4 -1.46 -37.94 -2.31
CA ASN A 4 -2.50 -37.34 -1.45
C ASN A 4 -2.19 -35.89 -1.03
N GLN A 5 -1.06 -35.32 -1.48
CA GLN A 5 -0.73 -33.92 -1.18
C GLN A 5 -1.35 -32.94 -2.19
N ASP A 6 -1.68 -33.39 -3.40
CA ASP A 6 -2.22 -32.55 -4.48
C ASP A 6 -3.75 -32.33 -4.37
N GLN A 7 -4.48 -33.19 -3.65
CA GLN A 7 -5.88 -32.92 -3.30
C GLN A 7 -6.02 -31.78 -2.27
N LYS A 8 -4.93 -31.46 -1.55
CA LYS A 8 -4.89 -30.41 -0.53
C LYS A 8 -4.98 -29.00 -1.13
N GLU A 9 -4.70 -28.86 -2.43
CA GLU A 9 -4.84 -27.62 -3.19
C GLU A 9 -6.20 -27.48 -3.88
N LYS A 10 -6.97 -28.56 -4.06
CA LYS A 10 -8.27 -28.54 -4.76
C LYS A 10 -9.38 -27.81 -4.00
N GLU A 11 -9.18 -27.49 -2.73
CA GLU A 11 -10.04 -26.56 -2.00
C GLU A 11 -9.34 -25.21 -1.80
N ARG A 12 -8.83 -24.58 -2.87
CA ARG A 12 -8.57 -23.13 -2.85
C ARG A 12 -9.87 -22.44 -2.43
N ARG A 13 -9.97 -22.10 -1.14
CA ARG A 13 -11.21 -21.61 -0.56
C ARG A 13 -11.67 -20.41 -1.38
N LYS A 14 -12.84 -20.54 -2.00
CA LYS A 14 -13.47 -19.43 -2.72
C LYS A 14 -13.49 -18.22 -1.78
N PRO A 15 -13.14 -17.02 -2.26
CA PRO A 15 -13.23 -15.82 -1.43
C PRO A 15 -14.66 -15.70 -0.91
N ARG A 16 -14.81 -15.34 0.36
CA ARG A 16 -16.10 -15.20 1.05
C ARG A 16 -16.13 -13.90 1.84
N GLY A 17 -17.33 -13.41 2.14
CA GLY A 17 -17.51 -12.19 2.93
C GLY A 17 -16.84 -10.99 2.27
N PHE A 18 -16.08 -10.22 3.04
CA PHE A 18 -15.43 -9.00 2.59
C PHE A 18 -14.50 -9.22 1.39
N ALA A 19 -13.75 -10.33 1.36
CA ALA A 19 -12.83 -10.65 0.27
C ALA A 19 -13.54 -11.06 -1.03
N ALA A 20 -14.81 -11.47 -0.97
CA ALA A 20 -15.61 -11.82 -2.15
C ALA A 20 -16.32 -10.61 -2.78
N MET A 21 -16.38 -9.49 -2.06
CA MET A 21 -17.06 -8.28 -2.52
C MET A 21 -16.26 -7.57 -3.61
N GLY A 22 -16.93 -6.76 -4.44
CA GLY A 22 -16.26 -5.89 -5.40
C GLY A 22 -15.42 -4.81 -4.72
N ALA A 23 -14.35 -4.35 -5.39
CA ALA A 23 -13.40 -3.39 -4.83
C ALA A 23 -14.06 -2.06 -4.41
N GLU A 24 -15.03 -1.57 -5.19
CA GLU A 24 -15.78 -0.35 -4.86
C GLU A 24 -16.56 -0.51 -3.55
N PHE A 25 -17.27 -1.64 -3.40
CA PHE A 25 -18.05 -1.90 -2.21
C PHE A 25 -17.17 -2.13 -0.97
N GLN A 26 -16.03 -2.82 -1.13
CA GLN A 26 -15.03 -2.95 -0.07
C GLN A 26 -14.51 -1.58 0.39
N ARG A 27 -14.19 -0.68 -0.55
CA ARG A 27 -13.74 0.68 -0.24
C ARG A 27 -14.80 1.46 0.51
N GLU A 28 -16.06 1.36 0.08
CA GLU A 28 -17.17 2.06 0.73
C GLU A 28 -17.37 1.59 2.18
N ILE A 29 -17.39 0.27 2.40
CA ILE A 29 -17.49 -0.31 3.76
C ILE A 29 -16.28 0.11 4.60
N ALA A 30 -15.07 0.02 4.07
CA ALA A 30 -13.84 0.42 4.77
C ALA A 30 -13.89 1.90 5.16
N ALA A 31 -14.34 2.76 4.22
CA ALA A 31 -14.48 4.19 4.46
C ALA A 31 -15.55 4.48 5.52
N GLN A 32 -16.69 3.78 5.48
CA GLN A 32 -17.75 3.91 6.48
C GLN A 32 -17.28 3.46 7.87
N GLY A 33 -16.57 2.33 7.94
CA GLY A 33 -15.97 1.81 9.18
C GLY A 33 -14.97 2.78 9.79
N GLY A 34 -14.09 3.35 8.98
CA GLY A 34 -13.14 4.39 9.42
C GLY A 34 -13.85 5.63 9.97
N ARG A 35 -14.85 6.16 9.25
CA ARG A 35 -15.66 7.29 9.71
C ARG A 35 -16.42 6.97 11.01
N ALA A 36 -16.90 5.75 11.17
CA ALA A 36 -17.58 5.31 12.39
C ALA A 36 -16.61 5.26 13.58
N ALA A 37 -15.42 4.69 13.41
CA ALA A 37 -14.40 4.61 14.46
C ALA A 37 -13.97 5.99 14.97
N HIS A 38 -13.83 6.98 14.08
CA HIS A 38 -13.57 8.36 14.46
C HIS A 38 -14.74 9.00 15.21
N ARG A 39 -15.98 8.82 14.74
CA ARG A 39 -17.18 9.33 15.41
C ARG A 39 -17.36 8.75 16.80
N LEU A 40 -17.10 7.46 16.96
CA LEU A 40 -17.20 6.74 18.23
C LEU A 40 -16.01 7.00 19.18
N GLY A 41 -14.99 7.76 18.74
CA GLY A 41 -13.79 8.02 19.55
C GLY A 41 -12.91 6.79 19.78
N LYS A 42 -13.11 5.71 19.02
CA LYS A 42 -12.29 4.49 19.12
C LYS A 42 -10.95 4.64 18.38
N ALA A 43 -10.92 5.49 17.35
CA ALA A 43 -9.71 5.81 16.60
C ALA A 43 -8.84 6.85 17.32
N HIS A 44 -7.51 6.76 17.14
CA HIS A 44 -6.57 7.78 17.62
C HIS A 44 -6.87 9.14 16.98
N ARG A 45 -6.80 10.19 17.79
CA ARG A 45 -6.97 11.57 17.34
C ARG A 45 -5.64 12.28 17.44
N PHE A 46 -5.07 12.62 16.28
CA PHE A 46 -3.82 13.36 16.24
C PHE A 46 -4.02 14.79 16.71
N THR A 47 -3.11 15.25 17.57
CA THR A 47 -2.97 16.68 17.84
C THR A 47 -2.30 17.37 16.65
N PRO A 48 -2.48 18.69 16.46
CA PRO A 48 -1.81 19.43 15.39
C PRO A 48 -0.28 19.29 15.43
N GLN A 49 0.31 19.19 16.62
CA GLN A 49 1.74 18.99 16.81
C GLN A 49 2.18 17.61 16.33
N GLU A 50 1.46 16.55 16.71
CA GLU A 50 1.75 15.18 16.26
C GLU A 50 1.62 15.04 14.74
N ALA A 51 0.57 15.63 14.15
CA ALA A 51 0.36 15.61 12.71
C ALA A 51 1.53 16.27 11.96
N ARG A 52 2.05 17.41 12.46
CA ARG A 52 3.21 18.08 11.88
C ARG A 52 4.48 17.25 12.00
N ALA A 53 4.75 16.69 13.18
CA ALA A 53 5.94 15.85 13.40
C ALA A 53 5.94 14.62 12.45
N ALA A 54 4.78 13.96 12.30
CA ALA A 54 4.62 12.83 11.38
C ALA A 54 4.80 13.26 9.92
N ALA A 55 4.24 14.41 9.52
CA ALA A 55 4.40 14.95 8.18
C ALA A 55 5.88 15.24 7.86
N THR A 56 6.58 15.97 8.73
CA THR A 56 8.01 16.27 8.56
C THR A 56 8.83 15.01 8.40
N LYS A 57 8.59 14.00 9.24
CA LYS A 57 9.28 12.71 9.14
C LYS A 57 9.04 12.02 7.79
N ARG A 58 7.80 12.04 7.30
CA ARG A 58 7.45 11.48 5.98
C ARG A 58 8.12 12.24 4.82
N HIS A 59 8.12 13.57 4.87
CA HIS A 59 8.76 14.39 3.84
C HIS A 59 10.27 14.17 3.80
N ALA A 60 10.93 14.12 4.96
CA ALA A 60 12.34 13.82 5.06
C ALA A 60 12.66 12.43 4.46
N ALA A 61 11.87 11.40 4.78
CA ALA A 61 12.06 10.05 4.24
C ALA A 61 11.93 10.02 2.70
N ARG A 62 10.89 10.66 2.13
CA ARG A 62 10.71 10.72 0.68
C ARG A 62 11.85 11.45 -0.02
N ASN A 63 12.35 12.54 0.55
CA ASN A 63 13.46 13.29 -0.03
C ASN A 63 14.75 12.45 -0.01
N ALA A 64 14.99 11.70 1.06
CA ALA A 64 16.12 10.78 1.14
C ALA A 64 16.02 9.64 0.12
N GLU A 65 14.83 9.06 -0.09
CA GLU A 65 14.61 8.06 -1.14
C GLU A 65 14.85 8.64 -2.55
N ARG A 66 14.36 9.85 -2.81
CA ARG A 66 14.55 10.54 -4.08
C ARG A 66 16.03 10.82 -4.35
N ALA A 67 16.77 11.31 -3.35
CA ALA A 67 18.21 11.55 -3.46
C ALA A 67 19.00 10.25 -3.73
N LYS A 68 18.57 9.12 -3.16
CA LYS A 68 19.16 7.80 -3.46
C LYS A 68 18.84 7.31 -4.87
N ALA A 69 17.63 7.55 -5.36
CA ALA A 69 17.22 7.19 -6.72
C ALA A 69 17.92 8.05 -7.78
N GLU A 70 18.11 9.35 -7.50
CA GLU A 70 18.83 10.28 -8.38
C GLU A 70 20.33 10.00 -8.45
N GLY A 71 20.91 9.33 -7.44
CA GLY A 71 22.30 8.83 -7.46
C GLY A 71 22.53 7.52 -8.21
N ALA A 72 21.48 6.87 -8.76
CA ALA A 72 21.54 5.50 -9.30
C ALA A 72 21.19 5.38 -10.80
N ALA A 73 21.03 6.47 -11.55
CA ALA A 73 20.78 6.43 -13.00
C ALA A 73 22.02 6.91 -13.81
N PRO A 74 22.80 6.02 -14.44
CA PRO A 74 23.70 6.41 -15.50
C PRO A 74 22.90 6.75 -16.75
N VAL A 75 23.24 7.90 -17.32
CA VAL A 75 22.84 8.40 -18.63
C VAL A 75 23.02 7.33 -19.71
N ALA A 76 21.91 6.83 -20.26
CA ALA A 76 21.90 6.01 -21.48
C ALA A 76 21.23 6.82 -22.60
N SER A 77 21.98 7.77 -23.16
CA SER A 77 21.62 8.43 -24.42
C SER A 77 22.83 9.18 -24.99
N GLU A 78 23.70 8.46 -25.71
CA GLU A 78 24.67 9.05 -26.64
C GLU A 78 24.43 8.34 -27.98
N GLN A 79 23.40 8.78 -28.69
CA GLN A 79 23.53 9.58 -29.91
C GLN A 79 24.33 8.85 -30.99
N ALA A 80 23.59 8.06 -31.77
CA ALA A 80 23.91 7.83 -33.16
C ALA A 80 23.79 9.18 -33.90
N GLU A 81 24.88 9.71 -34.45
CA GLU A 81 24.87 10.70 -35.53
C GLU A 81 26.30 10.87 -36.10
N ASP A 82 26.47 10.35 -37.32
CA ASP A 82 27.17 11.00 -38.45
C ASP A 82 28.58 11.60 -38.24
N ARG A 83 29.64 10.84 -38.63
CA ARG A 83 30.77 11.31 -39.46
C ARG A 83 31.75 10.21 -39.84
#